data_AF-T0ZKQ8-F1
#
_entry.id   AF-T0ZKQ8-F1
#
_cell.length_a   1.000
_cell.length_b   1.000
_cell.length_c   1.000
_cell.angle_alpha   90.00
_cell.angle_beta   90.00
_cell.angle_gamma   90.00
#
_symmetry.space_group_name_H-M   'P 1'
#
loop_
_entity.id
_entity.type
_entity.pdbx_description
1 polymer ?
#
loop_
_entity_poly.entity_id
_entity_poly.type
_entity_poly.pdbx_seq_one_letter_code
_entity_poly.pdbx_strand_id
1 'polypeptide(L)'
;MTAPRSSLLRGVAAFSSMTLLSRLLGLLRETVIAAVFGANAATDAFWVAFRIPNFMRRLFAEGAFSLAFVPVFAEVRARGDEAALKAFVARTAGTLGGVLLVVTALGIWGARALVHVFAPGLAEDPARLTLTADLLRITFPFLMLVSLTALAAGVLNAYSKFALAAFTPVILNLCMIAAALWLAPHLRIPISALAWAILLAGVLQLAIQLPALRKRGGAVVAARGARRRPGRAQDHAPDAAD
;
A
#
# COMPACT_ATOMS: atom_id res chain seq x y z
N MET A 1 6.42 -1.95 -36.25
CA MET A 1 5.82 -0.63 -35.90
C MET A 1 6.69 0.03 -34.83
N THR A 2 7.56 0.97 -35.23
CA THR A 2 8.42 1.74 -34.32
C THR A 2 7.63 2.89 -33.72
N ALA A 3 7.39 2.91 -32.41
CA ALA A 3 6.78 4.06 -31.76
C ALA A 3 7.63 5.33 -32.04
N PRO A 4 7.01 6.49 -32.35
CA PRO A 4 7.76 7.68 -32.72
C PRO A 4 8.64 8.14 -31.54
N ARG A 5 9.94 8.40 -31.80
CA ARG A 5 10.96 8.80 -30.80
C ARG A 5 10.50 9.93 -29.85
N SER A 6 9.61 10.81 -30.30
CA SER A 6 9.05 11.93 -29.53
C SER A 6 8.04 11.53 -28.44
N SER A 7 7.44 10.33 -28.53
CA SER A 7 6.55 9.76 -27.52
C SER A 7 7.35 9.14 -26.37
N LEU A 8 8.43 8.42 -26.67
CA LEU A 8 9.34 7.85 -25.67
C LEU A 8 10.08 8.94 -24.89
N LEU A 9 10.63 9.95 -25.57
CA LEU A 9 11.30 11.07 -24.91
C LEU A 9 10.35 11.84 -23.97
N ARG A 10 9.09 12.06 -24.37
CA ARG A 10 8.07 12.65 -23.48
C ARG A 10 7.73 11.77 -22.28
N GLY A 11 7.60 10.47 -22.49
CA GLY A 11 7.34 9.50 -21.41
C GLY A 11 8.49 9.46 -20.39
N VAL A 12 9.74 9.42 -20.87
CA VAL A 12 10.95 9.49 -20.04
C VAL A 12 11.02 10.82 -19.29
N ALA A 13 10.80 11.94 -19.98
CA ALA A 13 10.81 13.26 -19.35
C ALA A 13 9.74 13.39 -18.26
N ALA A 14 8.52 12.90 -18.49
CA ALA A 14 7.43 12.93 -17.51
C ALA A 14 7.71 12.04 -16.29
N PHE A 15 8.27 10.85 -16.49
CA PHE A 15 8.64 9.96 -15.39
C PHE A 15 9.79 10.53 -14.55
N SER A 16 10.81 11.09 -15.22
CA SER A 16 11.96 11.75 -14.58
C SER A 16 11.53 12.99 -13.80
N SER A 17 10.61 13.82 -14.34
CA SER A 17 10.11 15.00 -13.63
C SER A 17 9.28 14.64 -12.40
N MET A 18 8.43 13.60 -12.48
CA MET A 18 7.70 13.09 -11.31
C MET A 18 8.65 12.55 -10.23
N THR A 19 9.72 11.87 -10.63
CA THR A 19 10.75 11.37 -9.70
C THR A 19 11.50 12.52 -9.03
N LEU A 20 11.91 13.53 -9.80
CA LEU A 20 12.56 14.74 -9.26
C LEU A 20 11.65 15.48 -8.28
N LEU A 21 10.38 15.67 -8.63
CA LEU A 21 9.40 16.31 -7.76
C LEU A 21 9.23 15.54 -6.45
N SER A 22 9.15 14.22 -6.50
CA SER A 22 9.06 13.38 -5.30
C SER A 22 10.31 13.50 -4.42
N ARG A 23 11.51 13.60 -5.01
CA ARG A 23 12.77 13.79 -4.29
C ARG A 23 12.85 15.17 -3.65
N LEU A 24 12.48 16.23 -4.36
CA LEU A 24 12.45 17.59 -3.83
C LEU A 24 11.46 17.71 -2.67
N LEU A 25 10.26 17.11 -2.80
CA LEU A 25 9.30 17.03 -1.69
C LEU A 25 9.82 16.19 -0.52
N GLY A 26 10.56 15.12 -0.79
CA GLY A 26 11.20 14.31 0.24
C GLY A 26 12.23 15.10 1.03
N LEU A 27 13.06 15.88 0.33
CA LEU A 27 14.03 16.79 0.94
C LEU A 27 13.34 17.87 1.77
N LEU A 28 12.29 18.50 1.23
CA LEU A 28 11.51 19.49 1.96
C LEU A 28 10.90 18.88 3.24
N ARG A 29 10.34 17.67 3.15
CA ARG A 29 9.82 16.94 4.30
C ARG A 29 10.90 16.73 5.36
N GLU A 30 12.09 16.32 4.96
CA GLU A 30 13.21 16.11 5.90
C GLU A 30 13.62 17.42 6.58
N THR A 31 13.74 18.52 5.84
CA THR A 31 14.02 19.85 6.38
C THR A 31 12.93 20.31 7.36
N VAL A 32 11.65 20.13 7.02
CA VAL A 32 10.52 20.49 7.89
C VAL A 32 10.52 19.64 9.16
N ILE A 33 10.71 18.33 9.06
CA ILE A 33 10.76 17.44 10.23
C ILE A 33 11.93 17.82 11.13
N ALA A 34 13.11 18.08 10.57
CA ALA A 34 14.27 18.52 11.32
C ALA A 34 14.01 19.87 12.02
N ALA A 35 13.36 20.82 11.35
CA ALA A 35 13.04 22.13 11.93
C ALA A 35 11.98 22.06 13.04
N VAL A 36 10.96 21.21 12.89
CA VAL A 36 9.84 21.10 13.84
C VAL A 36 10.20 20.23 15.05
N PHE A 37 10.83 19.08 14.82
CA PHE A 37 11.07 18.08 15.86
C PHE A 37 12.51 18.03 16.35
N GLY A 38 13.49 18.43 15.53
CA GLY A 38 14.91 18.31 15.84
C GLY A 38 15.41 16.87 15.90
N ALA A 39 16.71 16.72 16.16
CA ALA A 39 17.36 15.43 16.41
C ALA A 39 17.30 15.11 17.92
N ASN A 40 16.45 14.16 18.31
CA ASN A 40 16.28 13.74 19.69
C ASN A 40 15.72 12.31 19.78
N ALA A 41 15.62 11.79 21.01
CA ALA A 41 15.15 10.43 21.29
C ALA A 41 13.74 10.12 20.73
N ALA A 42 12.84 11.11 20.63
CA ALA A 42 11.49 10.92 20.11
C ALA A 42 11.51 10.80 18.57
N THR A 43 12.29 11.64 17.89
CA THR A 43 12.51 11.54 16.44
C THR A 43 13.18 10.21 16.07
N ASP A 44 14.16 9.77 16.85
CA ASP A 44 14.80 8.46 16.66
C ASP A 44 13.80 7.31 16.84
N ALA A 45 12.99 7.37 17.91
CA ALA A 45 11.94 6.40 18.17
C ALA A 45 10.95 6.30 17.00
N PHE A 46 10.57 7.43 16.40
CA PHE A 46 9.72 7.46 15.23
C PHE A 46 10.36 6.79 14.01
N TRP A 47 11.62 7.08 13.69
CA TRP A 47 12.28 6.48 12.54
C TRP A 47 12.49 4.97 12.70
N VAL A 48 12.76 4.49 13.92
CA VAL A 48 12.78 3.06 14.24
C VAL A 48 11.40 2.44 14.01
N ALA A 49 10.35 3.05 14.59
CA ALA A 49 8.98 2.56 14.44
C ALA A 49 8.57 2.50 12.97
N PHE A 50 8.88 3.53 12.17
CA PHE A 50 8.52 3.58 10.75
C PHE A 50 9.35 2.62 9.88
N ARG A 51 10.58 2.26 10.27
CA ARG A 51 11.42 1.33 9.52
C ARG A 51 10.80 -0.07 9.42
N ILE A 52 10.14 -0.53 10.48
CA ILE A 52 9.55 -1.87 10.58
C ILE A 52 8.46 -2.11 9.50
N PRO A 53 7.38 -1.30 9.41
CA PRO A 53 6.38 -1.46 8.37
C PRO A 53 6.96 -1.23 6.96
N ASN A 54 7.96 -0.36 6.81
CA ASN A 54 8.65 -0.19 5.52
C ASN A 54 9.44 -1.43 5.07
N PHE A 55 10.11 -2.10 6.00
CA PHE A 55 10.78 -3.36 5.71
C PHE A 55 9.77 -4.43 5.29
N MET A 56 8.67 -4.56 6.03
CA MET A 56 7.57 -5.47 5.68
C MET A 56 6.94 -5.13 4.32
N ARG A 57 6.76 -3.84 4.00
CA ARG A 57 6.29 -3.39 2.69
C ARG A 57 7.21 -3.86 1.56
N ARG A 58 8.53 -3.77 1.75
CA ARG A 58 9.49 -4.27 0.75
C ARG A 58 9.37 -5.78 0.55
N LEU A 59 9.05 -6.53 1.61
CA LEU A 59 8.85 -7.98 1.54
C LEU A 59 7.53 -8.38 0.85
N PHE A 60 6.41 -7.79 1.29
CA PHE A 60 5.06 -8.19 0.86
C PHE A 60 4.52 -7.45 -0.36
N ALA A 61 4.95 -6.21 -0.61
CA ALA A 61 4.39 -5.37 -1.67
C ALA A 61 5.32 -5.31 -2.89
N GLU A 62 6.59 -4.95 -2.67
CA GLU A 62 7.58 -4.78 -3.75
C GLU A 62 8.30 -6.08 -4.10
N GLY A 63 8.45 -7.00 -3.14
CA GLY A 63 9.25 -8.21 -3.26
C GLY A 63 8.54 -9.38 -3.93
N ALA A 64 8.51 -10.52 -3.25
CA ALA A 64 8.08 -11.81 -3.79
C ALA A 64 6.67 -11.78 -4.42
N PHE A 65 5.77 -10.99 -3.83
CA PHE A 65 4.41 -10.83 -4.35
C PHE A 65 4.39 -10.24 -5.76
N SER A 66 5.07 -9.12 -6.00
CA SER A 66 5.06 -8.46 -7.32
C SER A 66 5.69 -9.33 -8.40
N LEU A 67 6.75 -10.08 -8.05
CA LEU A 67 7.41 -11.03 -8.94
C LEU A 67 6.49 -12.18 -9.36
N ALA A 68 5.66 -12.70 -8.45
CA ALA A 68 4.73 -13.78 -8.74
C ALA A 68 3.41 -13.28 -9.39
N PHE A 69 2.92 -12.12 -8.97
CA PHE A 69 1.61 -11.60 -9.38
C PHE A 69 1.59 -11.14 -10.83
N VAL A 70 2.59 -10.35 -11.26
CA VAL A 70 2.57 -9.69 -12.59
C VAL A 70 2.55 -10.70 -13.75
N PRO A 71 3.39 -11.76 -13.77
CA PRO A 71 3.36 -12.76 -14.84
C PRO A 71 2.01 -13.49 -14.93
N VAL A 72 1.48 -13.93 -13.78
CA VAL A 72 0.19 -14.65 -13.73
C VAL A 72 -0.96 -13.73 -14.15
N PHE A 73 -0.95 -12.47 -13.70
CA PHE A 73 -1.92 -11.47 -14.13
C PHE A 73 -1.90 -11.27 -15.65
N ALA A 74 -0.70 -11.19 -16.24
CA ALA A 74 -0.54 -11.02 -17.69
C ALA A 74 -1.07 -12.24 -18.47
N GLU A 75 -0.82 -13.46 -17.99
CA GLU A 75 -1.33 -14.69 -18.58
C GLU A 75 -2.87 -14.75 -18.53
N VAL A 76 -3.47 -14.49 -17.35
CA VAL A 76 -4.94 -14.48 -17.18
C VAL A 76 -5.56 -13.43 -18.09
N ARG A 77 -4.94 -12.26 -18.23
CA ARG A 77 -5.40 -11.18 -19.11
C ARG A 77 -5.29 -11.57 -20.59
N ALA A 78 -4.24 -12.27 -21.01
CA ALA A 78 -4.03 -12.68 -22.39
C ALA A 78 -5.11 -13.64 -22.91
N ARG A 79 -5.79 -14.37 -22.01
CA ARG A 79 -6.92 -15.24 -22.34
C ARG A 79 -8.19 -14.50 -22.76
N GLY A 80 -8.27 -13.18 -22.54
CA GLY A 80 -9.39 -12.34 -23.00
C GLY A 80 -10.68 -12.45 -22.18
N ASP A 81 -10.75 -13.33 -21.16
CA ASP A 81 -11.89 -13.44 -20.27
C ASP A 81 -11.84 -12.39 -19.14
N GLU A 82 -12.60 -11.30 -19.32
CA GLU A 82 -12.69 -10.26 -18.31
C GLU A 82 -13.28 -10.73 -16.97
N ALA A 83 -14.20 -11.70 -16.98
CA ALA A 83 -14.82 -12.20 -15.76
C ALA A 83 -13.83 -13.01 -14.94
N ALA A 84 -13.05 -13.88 -15.61
CA ALA A 84 -11.95 -14.61 -14.99
C ALA A 84 -10.87 -13.65 -14.44
N LEU A 85 -10.51 -12.61 -15.19
CA LEU A 85 -9.53 -11.61 -14.74
C LEU A 85 -10.02 -10.84 -13.49
N LYS A 86 -11.29 -10.41 -13.48
CA LYS A 86 -11.90 -9.74 -12.31
C LYS A 86 -11.94 -10.67 -11.10
N ALA A 87 -12.30 -11.94 -11.28
CA ALA A 87 -12.31 -12.93 -10.22
C ALA A 87 -10.90 -13.21 -9.67
N PHE A 88 -9.89 -13.28 -10.54
CA PHE A 88 -8.49 -13.45 -10.16
C PHE A 88 -7.99 -12.29 -9.29
N VAL A 89 -8.23 -11.04 -9.73
CA VAL A 89 -7.84 -9.85 -8.96
C VAL A 89 -8.57 -9.79 -7.62
N ALA A 90 -9.88 -10.06 -7.60
CA ALA A 90 -10.66 -10.04 -6.37
C ALA A 90 -10.20 -11.10 -5.36
N ARG A 91 -9.92 -12.34 -5.81
CA ARG A 91 -9.37 -13.40 -4.97
C ARG A 91 -7.99 -13.03 -4.44
N THR A 92 -7.11 -12.54 -5.31
CA THR A 92 -5.76 -12.12 -4.90
C THR A 92 -5.81 -11.01 -3.87
N ALA A 93 -6.62 -9.97 -4.09
CA ALA A 93 -6.80 -8.86 -3.15
C ALA A 93 -7.41 -9.33 -1.82
N GLY A 94 -8.40 -10.24 -1.88
CA GLY A 94 -9.04 -10.81 -0.69
C GLY A 94 -8.08 -11.66 0.15
N THR A 95 -7.32 -12.55 -0.49
CA THR A 95 -6.32 -13.39 0.19
C THR A 95 -5.18 -12.53 0.75
N LEU A 96 -4.62 -11.62 -0.04
CA LEU A 96 -3.58 -10.70 0.42
C LEU A 96 -4.08 -9.83 1.58
N GLY A 97 -5.28 -9.26 1.45
CA GLY A 97 -5.92 -8.46 2.49
C GLY A 97 -6.16 -9.26 3.77
N GLY A 98 -6.63 -10.51 3.67
CA GLY A 98 -6.83 -11.39 4.82
C GLY A 98 -5.52 -11.72 5.55
N VAL A 99 -4.47 -12.08 4.81
CA VAL A 99 -3.13 -12.31 5.39
C VAL A 99 -2.59 -11.05 6.05
N LEU A 100 -2.66 -9.91 5.36
CA LEU A 100 -2.19 -8.63 5.89
C LEU A 100 -2.97 -8.17 7.10
N LEU A 101 -4.27 -8.46 7.19
CA LEU A 101 -5.08 -8.16 8.36
C LEU A 101 -4.56 -8.92 9.59
N VAL A 102 -4.30 -10.22 9.45
CA VAL A 102 -3.73 -11.06 10.52
C VAL A 102 -2.33 -10.57 10.90
N VAL A 103 -1.45 -10.34 9.93
CA VAL A 103 -0.10 -9.82 10.17
C VAL A 103 -0.15 -8.47 10.87
N THR A 104 -1.07 -7.59 10.46
CA THR A 104 -1.26 -6.27 11.07
C THR A 104 -1.72 -6.40 12.51
N ALA A 105 -2.72 -7.22 12.80
CA ALA A 105 -3.22 -7.45 14.15
C ALA A 105 -2.13 -8.01 15.08
N LEU A 106 -1.39 -9.03 14.61
CA LEU A 106 -0.27 -9.61 15.34
C LEU A 106 0.86 -8.60 15.57
N GLY A 107 1.15 -7.74 14.58
CA GLY A 107 2.18 -6.72 14.72
C GLY A 107 1.81 -5.59 15.67
N ILE A 108 0.54 -5.19 15.73
CA ILE A 108 0.04 -4.22 16.71
C ILE A 108 0.09 -4.80 18.12
N TRP A 109 -0.39 -6.04 18.28
CA TRP A 109 -0.38 -6.74 19.56
C TRP A 109 1.06 -6.97 20.05
N GLY A 110 1.93 -7.47 19.18
CA GLY A 110 3.34 -7.75 19.42
C GLY A 110 4.28 -6.55 19.21
N ALA A 111 3.77 -5.31 19.13
CA ALA A 111 4.57 -4.15 18.73
C ALA A 111 5.85 -3.98 19.57
N ARG A 112 5.75 -4.16 20.88
CA ARG A 112 6.90 -4.04 21.79
C ARG A 112 7.97 -5.11 21.53
N ALA A 113 7.55 -6.34 21.23
CA ALA A 113 8.45 -7.43 20.86
C ALA A 113 9.10 -7.17 19.48
N LEU A 114 8.33 -6.68 18.51
CA LEU A 114 8.86 -6.28 17.21
C LEU A 114 9.93 -5.18 17.34
N VAL A 115 9.68 -4.14 18.14
CA VAL A 115 10.69 -3.11 18.39
C VAL A 115 11.95 -3.71 19.01
N HIS A 116 11.80 -4.61 19.98
CA HIS A 116 12.95 -5.25 20.62
C HIS A 116 13.80 -6.07 19.64
N VAL A 117 13.18 -6.76 18.68
CA VAL A 117 13.89 -7.52 17.63
C VAL A 117 14.59 -6.57 16.63
N PHE A 118 13.90 -5.52 16.19
CA PHE A 118 14.44 -4.61 15.16
C PHE A 118 15.40 -3.56 15.71
N ALA A 119 15.35 -3.28 17.01
CA ALA A 119 16.15 -2.27 17.68
C ALA A 119 16.46 -2.69 19.13
N PRO A 120 17.27 -3.76 19.33
CA PRO A 120 17.57 -4.31 20.64
C PRO A 120 18.24 -3.30 21.58
N GLY A 121 18.97 -2.31 21.04
CA GLY A 121 19.57 -1.23 21.82
C GLY A 121 18.56 -0.33 22.56
N LEU A 122 17.26 -0.38 22.25
CA LEU A 122 16.22 0.30 23.05
C LEU A 122 15.80 -0.49 24.29
N ALA A 123 16.27 -1.73 24.47
CA ALA A 123 15.92 -2.54 25.64
C ALA A 123 16.32 -1.88 26.97
N GLU A 124 17.42 -1.13 26.95
CA GLU A 124 17.99 -0.43 28.11
C GLU A 124 17.29 0.92 28.39
N ASP A 125 16.40 1.38 27.50
CA ASP A 125 15.61 2.61 27.65
C ASP A 125 14.10 2.29 27.59
N PRO A 126 13.47 1.89 28.71
CA PRO A 126 12.08 1.47 28.74
C PRO A 126 11.09 2.53 28.26
N ALA A 127 11.39 3.81 28.50
CA ALA A 127 10.54 4.93 28.08
C ALA A 127 10.56 5.07 26.56
N ARG A 128 11.74 5.04 25.95
CA ARG A 128 11.88 5.11 24.49
C ARG A 128 11.32 3.87 23.81
N LEU A 129 11.55 2.68 24.37
CA LEU A 129 10.94 1.44 23.89
C LEU A 129 9.41 1.52 23.86
N THR A 130 8.81 2.09 24.92
CA THR A 130 7.35 2.27 25.01
C THR A 130 6.86 3.24 23.93
N LEU A 131 7.51 4.40 23.80
CA LEU A 131 7.19 5.38 22.76
C LEU A 131 7.29 4.78 21.35
N THR A 132 8.39 4.08 21.04
CA THR A 132 8.58 3.43 19.75
C THR A 132 7.50 2.38 19.49
N ALA A 133 7.13 1.58 20.49
CA ALA A 133 6.06 0.59 20.37
C ALA A 133 4.70 1.26 20.10
N ASP A 134 4.39 2.39 20.75
CA ASP A 134 3.15 3.12 20.53
C ASP A 134 3.09 3.75 19.14
N LEU A 135 4.18 4.36 18.68
CA LEU A 135 4.31 4.85 17.31
C LEU A 135 4.21 3.71 16.29
N LEU A 136 4.77 2.55 16.62
CA LEU A 136 4.66 1.36 15.77
C LEU A 136 3.21 0.91 15.66
N ARG A 137 2.44 0.85 16.76
CA ARG A 137 1.01 0.47 16.71
C ARG A 137 0.19 1.35 15.79
N ILE A 138 0.48 2.66 15.76
CA ILE A 138 -0.20 3.61 14.89
C ILE A 138 0.24 3.44 13.42
N THR A 139 1.55 3.23 13.19
CA THR A 139 2.10 3.12 11.84
C THR A 139 1.91 1.73 11.22
N PHE A 140 1.76 0.66 12.00
CA PHE A 140 1.71 -0.71 11.48
C PHE A 140 0.57 -0.97 10.49
N PRO A 141 -0.68 -0.48 10.70
CA PRO A 141 -1.75 -0.62 9.71
C PRO A 141 -1.43 -0.06 8.32
N PHE A 142 -0.47 0.87 8.23
CA PHE A 142 0.03 1.35 6.93
C PHE A 142 0.54 0.21 6.05
N LEU A 143 1.14 -0.85 6.62
CA LEU A 143 1.61 -2.02 5.89
C LEU A 143 0.49 -2.63 5.02
N MET A 144 -0.69 -2.81 5.60
CA MET A 144 -1.83 -3.35 4.88
C MET A 144 -2.25 -2.42 3.73
N LEU A 145 -2.38 -1.13 4.03
CA LEU A 145 -2.82 -0.12 3.06
C LEU A 145 -1.85 -0.02 1.88
N VAL A 146 -0.56 0.13 2.15
CA VAL A 146 0.45 0.32 1.12
C VAL A 146 0.66 -0.94 0.27
N SER A 147 0.46 -2.13 0.84
CA SER A 147 0.54 -3.39 0.08
C SER A 147 -0.66 -3.55 -0.86
N LEU A 148 -1.87 -3.20 -0.42
CA LEU A 148 -3.05 -3.15 -1.29
C LEU A 148 -2.91 -2.08 -2.37
N THR A 149 -2.33 -0.93 -2.05
CA THR A 149 -1.98 0.12 -3.02
C THR A 149 -0.96 -0.39 -4.04
N ALA A 150 0.03 -1.20 -3.64
CA ALA A 150 0.99 -1.78 -4.58
C ALA A 150 0.34 -2.80 -5.53
N LEU A 151 -0.57 -3.64 -5.03
CA LEU A 151 -1.39 -4.54 -5.87
C LEU A 151 -2.23 -3.73 -6.87
N ALA A 152 -2.92 -2.70 -6.40
CA ALA A 152 -3.70 -1.79 -7.23
C ALA A 152 -2.84 -1.13 -8.32
N ALA A 153 -1.65 -0.65 -7.95
CA ALA A 153 -0.68 -0.08 -8.87
C ALA A 153 -0.20 -1.12 -9.90
N GLY A 154 0.06 -2.37 -9.49
CA GLY A 154 0.44 -3.46 -10.40
C GLY A 154 -0.62 -3.72 -11.47
N VAL A 155 -1.89 -3.78 -11.08
CA VAL A 155 -3.02 -3.91 -12.01
C VAL A 155 -3.09 -2.70 -12.95
N LEU A 156 -3.03 -1.48 -12.42
CA LEU A 156 -3.11 -0.24 -13.22
C LEU A 156 -1.94 -0.08 -14.19
N ASN A 157 -0.73 -0.50 -13.80
CA ASN A 157 0.47 -0.50 -14.64
C ASN A 157 0.31 -1.44 -15.84
N ALA A 158 -0.34 -2.59 -15.66
CA ALA A 158 -0.65 -3.47 -16.79
C ALA A 158 -1.60 -2.82 -17.82
N TYR A 159 -2.40 -1.83 -17.42
CA TYR A 159 -3.23 -0.99 -18.29
C TYR A 159 -2.56 0.34 -18.67
N SER A 160 -1.24 0.44 -18.55
CA SER A 160 -0.45 1.62 -18.89
C SER A 160 -0.80 2.90 -18.11
N LYS A 161 -1.33 2.77 -16.89
CA LYS A 161 -1.67 3.90 -15.99
C LYS A 161 -0.59 4.16 -14.93
N PHE A 162 0.65 4.33 -15.39
CA PHE A 162 1.84 4.48 -14.53
C PHE A 162 1.85 5.73 -13.64
N ALA A 163 1.24 6.83 -14.11
CA ALA A 163 1.25 8.12 -13.40
C ALA A 163 0.57 8.07 -12.03
N LEU A 164 -0.50 7.27 -11.88
CA LEU A 164 -1.25 7.19 -10.64
C LEU A 164 -0.44 6.47 -9.55
N ALA A 165 0.31 5.44 -9.94
CA ALA A 165 1.23 4.73 -9.06
C ALA A 165 2.43 5.61 -8.67
N ALA A 166 2.99 6.36 -9.64
CA ALA A 166 4.14 7.24 -9.43
C ALA A 166 3.84 8.43 -8.49
N PHE A 167 2.57 8.81 -8.33
CA PHE A 167 2.16 9.90 -7.43
C PHE A 167 2.06 9.48 -5.95
N THR A 168 2.04 8.17 -5.66
CA THR A 168 1.92 7.60 -4.30
C THR A 168 2.92 8.20 -3.29
N PRO A 169 4.23 8.36 -3.60
CA PRO A 169 5.20 8.91 -2.66
C PRO A 169 4.98 10.41 -2.35
N VAL A 170 4.41 11.17 -3.29
CA VAL A 170 4.08 12.58 -3.10
C VAL A 170 3.04 12.74 -2.00
N ILE A 171 2.02 11.89 -1.98
CA ILE A 171 0.96 11.89 -0.94
C ILE A 171 1.57 11.72 0.45
N LEU A 172 2.48 10.76 0.61
CA LEU A 172 3.12 10.51 1.91
C LEU A 172 3.92 11.72 2.39
N ASN A 173 4.72 12.34 1.50
CA ASN A 173 5.50 13.52 1.85
C ASN A 173 4.61 14.69 2.24
N LEU A 174 3.54 14.96 1.49
CA LEU A 174 2.59 16.01 1.80
C LEU A 174 1.88 15.79 3.14
N CYS A 175 1.43 14.56 3.42
CA CYS A 175 0.82 14.23 4.71
C CYS A 175 1.80 14.47 5.87
N MET A 176 3.06 14.03 5.75
CA MET A 176 4.06 14.21 6.81
C MET A 176 4.39 15.68 7.04
N ILE A 177 4.55 16.48 5.97
CA ILE A 177 4.76 17.94 6.08
C ILE A 177 3.55 18.60 6.76
N ALA A 178 2.34 18.31 6.28
CA ALA A 178 1.10 18.86 6.83
C ALA A 178 0.91 18.51 8.31
N ALA A 179 1.18 17.25 8.68
CA ALA A 179 1.07 16.81 10.06
C ALA A 179 2.14 17.45 10.96
N ALA A 180 3.38 17.61 10.47
CA ALA A 180 4.43 18.30 11.21
C ALA A 180 4.05 19.76 11.50
N LEU A 181 3.53 20.49 10.50
CA LEU A 181 3.23 21.91 10.64
C LEU A 181 1.91 22.21 11.37
N TRP A 182 0.88 21.38 11.15
CA TRP A 182 -0.47 21.66 11.66
C TRP A 182 -0.93 20.72 12.76
N LEU A 183 -0.60 19.43 12.70
CA LEU A 183 -1.11 18.46 13.69
C LEU A 183 -0.21 18.38 14.93
N ALA A 184 1.11 18.45 14.77
CA ALA A 184 2.08 18.32 15.85
C ALA A 184 1.85 19.29 17.04
N PRO A 185 1.52 20.58 16.83
CA PRO A 185 1.25 21.50 17.94
C PRO A 185 0.03 21.14 18.80
N HIS A 186 -0.88 20.32 18.26
CA HIS A 186 -2.14 19.96 18.92
C HIS A 186 -2.06 18.63 19.68
N LEU A 187 -0.94 17.92 19.61
CA LEU A 187 -0.76 16.62 20.25
C LEU A 187 0.13 16.72 21.49
N ARG A 188 -0.23 15.99 22.55
CA ARG A 188 0.60 15.87 23.77
C ARG A 188 1.99 15.31 23.49
N ILE A 189 2.09 14.41 22.52
CA ILE A 189 3.35 13.83 22.03
C ILE A 189 3.48 14.28 20.58
N PRO A 190 4.15 15.41 20.28
CA PRO A 190 4.14 16.01 18.94
C PRO A 190 4.57 15.05 17.83
N ILE A 191 5.58 14.20 18.07
CA ILE A 191 6.11 13.27 17.06
C ILE A 191 5.07 12.24 16.58
N SER A 192 4.03 11.97 17.40
CA SER A 192 2.94 11.07 17.00
C SER A 192 2.12 11.61 15.83
N ALA A 193 2.19 12.92 15.53
CA ALA A 193 1.60 13.50 14.33
C ALA A 193 2.10 12.81 13.06
N LEU A 194 3.40 12.47 13.00
CA LEU A 194 3.99 11.78 11.85
C LEU A 194 3.45 10.36 11.70
N ALA A 195 3.21 9.66 12.81
CA ALA A 195 2.64 8.31 12.79
C ALA A 195 1.21 8.32 12.21
N TRP A 196 0.38 9.28 12.63
CA TRP A 196 -0.94 9.50 12.05
C TRP A 196 -0.88 9.92 10.58
N ALA A 197 0.11 10.75 10.20
CA ALA A 197 0.31 11.14 8.80
C ALA A 197 0.59 9.95 7.89
N ILE A 198 1.41 8.99 8.34
CA ILE A 198 1.69 7.76 7.59
C ILE A 198 0.42 6.94 7.38
N LEU A 199 -0.39 6.78 8.42
CA LEU A 199 -1.66 6.06 8.33
C LEU A 199 -2.61 6.74 7.34
N LEU A 200 -2.78 8.06 7.48
CA LEU A 200 -3.60 8.87 6.58
C LEU A 200 -3.11 8.77 5.12
N ALA A 201 -1.80 8.85 4.92
CA ALA A 201 -1.20 8.71 3.59
C ALA A 201 -1.56 7.36 2.97
N GLY A 202 -1.45 6.25 3.71
CA GLY A 202 -1.85 4.93 3.22
C GLY A 202 -3.31 4.88 2.76
N VAL A 203 -4.22 5.51 3.53
CA VAL A 203 -5.64 5.60 3.17
C VAL A 203 -5.83 6.39 1.87
N LEU A 204 -5.22 7.58 1.79
CA LEU A 204 -5.32 8.45 0.60
C LEU A 204 -4.71 7.80 -0.65
N GLN A 205 -3.58 7.12 -0.49
CA GLN A 205 -2.90 6.38 -1.56
C GLN A 205 -3.75 5.24 -2.12
N LEU A 206 -4.47 4.50 -1.28
CA LEU A 206 -5.40 3.48 -1.74
C LEU A 206 -6.64 4.13 -2.38
N ALA A 207 -7.22 5.13 -1.72
CA ALA A 207 -8.44 5.80 -2.13
C ALA A 207 -8.34 6.43 -3.52
N ILE A 208 -7.22 7.08 -3.85
CA ILE A 208 -7.03 7.71 -5.16
C ILE A 208 -6.97 6.69 -6.32
N GLN A 209 -6.58 5.45 -6.04
CA GLN A 209 -6.48 4.39 -7.05
C GLN A 209 -7.81 3.64 -7.26
N LEU A 210 -8.70 3.62 -6.25
CA LEU A 210 -9.99 2.90 -6.32
C LEU A 210 -10.89 3.32 -7.50
N PRO A 211 -11.06 4.62 -7.85
CA PRO A 211 -11.88 5.00 -9.01
C PRO A 211 -11.31 4.47 -10.33
N ALA A 212 -10.00 4.51 -10.50
CA ALA A 212 -9.33 4.02 -11.71
C ALA A 212 -9.47 2.50 -11.83
N LEU A 213 -9.37 1.77 -10.71
CA LEU A 213 -9.64 0.33 -10.65
C LEU A 213 -11.11 0.01 -10.97
N ARG A 214 -12.06 0.74 -10.38
CA ARG A 214 -13.50 0.52 -10.61
C ARG A 214 -13.90 0.67 -12.09
N LYS A 215 -13.31 1.64 -12.79
CA LYS A 215 -13.54 1.88 -14.23
C LYS A 215 -13.00 0.77 -15.14
N ARG A 216 -12.08 -0.08 -14.66
CA ARG A 216 -11.34 -1.07 -15.48
C ARG A 216 -11.46 -2.51 -14.99
N GLY A 217 -11.96 -2.70 -13.76
CA GLY A 217 -12.04 -3.98 -13.06
C GLY A 217 -12.93 -3.83 -11.83
N GLY A 218 -14.20 -3.47 -12.04
CA GLY A 218 -15.18 -3.29 -10.97
C GLY A 218 -15.41 -4.58 -10.18
N ALA A 219 -14.70 -4.75 -9.06
CA ALA A 219 -15.12 -5.54 -7.88
C ALA A 219 -14.06 -5.60 -6.75
N VAL A 220 -13.15 -4.64 -6.59
CA VAL A 220 -12.15 -4.70 -5.48
C VAL A 220 -12.79 -4.45 -4.09
N VAL A 221 -14.04 -3.98 -4.01
CA VAL A 221 -14.68 -3.61 -2.72
C VAL A 221 -16.02 -4.31 -2.45
N ALA A 222 -16.46 -5.26 -3.30
CA ALA A 222 -17.68 -6.02 -3.02
C ALA A 222 -17.37 -7.25 -2.14
N ALA A 223 -16.86 -7.01 -0.94
CA ALA A 223 -16.90 -7.98 0.14
C ALA A 223 -18.36 -8.11 0.63
N ARG A 224 -19.21 -8.81 -0.13
CA ARG A 224 -20.45 -9.42 0.35
C ARG A 224 -21.09 -10.30 -0.73
N GLY A 225 -21.11 -11.61 -0.45
CA GLY A 225 -22.19 -12.49 -0.87
C GLY A 225 -22.09 -13.09 -2.27
N ALA A 226 -21.06 -13.90 -2.54
CA ALA A 226 -21.20 -14.95 -3.54
C ALA A 226 -22.16 -16.03 -3.00
N ARG A 227 -23.47 -15.82 -3.18
CA ARG A 227 -24.47 -16.89 -3.04
C ARG A 227 -24.10 -17.98 -4.04
N ARG A 228 -23.76 -19.16 -3.53
CA ARG A 228 -23.71 -20.40 -4.31
C ARG A 228 -25.05 -20.56 -5.04
N ARG A 229 -25.04 -20.59 -6.38
CA ARG A 229 -26.13 -21.19 -7.15
C ARG A 229 -25.77 -22.66 -7.37
N PRO A 230 -26.58 -23.63 -6.89
CA PRO A 230 -26.50 -24.99 -7.39
C PRO A 230 -26.99 -25.01 -8.84
N GLY A 231 -26.28 -25.72 -9.71
CA GLY A 231 -26.64 -25.88 -11.10
C GLY A 231 -27.99 -26.57 -11.27
N ARG A 232 -28.84 -26.02 -12.13
CA ARG A 232 -29.91 -26.77 -12.78
C ARG A 232 -29.27 -27.62 -13.87
N ALA A 233 -29.19 -28.92 -13.65
CA ALA A 233 -29.18 -29.88 -14.74
C ALA A 233 -30.64 -30.20 -15.04
N GLN A 234 -31.16 -29.55 -16.08
CA GLN A 234 -32.22 -30.13 -16.89
C GLN A 234 -31.52 -31.11 -17.81
N ASP A 235 -31.88 -32.38 -17.76
CA ASP A 235 -31.65 -33.27 -18.90
C ASP A 235 -32.97 -33.92 -19.31
N HIS A 236 -33.18 -33.82 -20.62
CA HIS A 236 -34.39 -34.12 -21.34
C HIS A 236 -34.72 -35.62 -21.32
N ALA A 237 -36.01 -35.92 -21.15
CA ALA A 237 -36.61 -37.15 -21.63
C ALA A 237 -36.65 -37.14 -23.18
N PRO A 238 -36.41 -38.27 -23.85
CA PRO A 238 -36.97 -38.54 -25.15
C PRO A 238 -38.21 -39.44 -25.03
N ASP A 239 -39.27 -39.00 -25.69
CA ASP A 239 -40.52 -39.72 -25.94
C ASP A 239 -40.33 -40.69 -27.13
N ALA A 240 -40.93 -41.88 -27.00
CA ALA A 240 -41.35 -42.88 -28.01
C ALA A 240 -40.49 -43.20 -29.26
N ALA A 241 -40.09 -44.48 -29.40
CA ALA A 241 -40.36 -45.34 -30.56
C ALA A 241 -39.98 -46.82 -30.26
N ASP A 242 -40.84 -47.73 -30.75
CA ASP A 242 -40.85 -49.22 -30.73
C ASP A 242 -41.32 -49.96 -29.46
#